data_AF-A0A3D4QIR3-F1
#
_entry.id   AF-A0A3D4QIR3-F1
#
_cell.length_a   1.000
_cell.length_b   1.000
_cell.length_c   1.000
_cell.angle_alpha   90.00
_cell.angle_beta   90.00
_cell.angle_gamma   90.00
#
_symmetry.space_group_name_H-M   'P 1'
#
loop_
_entity.id
_entity.type
_entity.pdbx_description
1 polymer ?
#
loop_
_entity_poly.entity_id
_entity_poly.type
_entity_poly.pdbx_seq_one_letter_code
_entity_poly.pdbx_strand_id
1 'polypeptide(L)' 'MSEAQTQAGADYGSQFRGQVSDEILITVKDLKMHFPITEGIIVPRKVADVKAVDGVDFYIRKGETLGLVGESG' A
#
# COMPACT_ATOMS: atom_id res chain seq x y z
N MET A 1 47.94 -9.73 25.93
CA MET A 1 46.96 -9.96 24.86
C MET A 1 45.66 -9.34 25.32
N SER A 2 45.23 -8.25 24.67
CA SER A 2 44.03 -7.49 25.02
C SER A 2 43.03 -7.74 23.89
N GLU A 3 41.99 -8.50 24.17
CA GLU A 3 40.93 -8.81 23.22
C GLU A 3 40.04 -7.57 23.07
N ALA A 4 40.20 -6.87 21.94
CA ALA A 4 39.30 -5.80 21.55
C ALA A 4 37.93 -6.41 21.22
N GLN A 5 36.94 -6.11 22.07
CA GLN A 5 35.54 -6.44 21.84
C GLN A 5 35.05 -5.69 20.58
N THR A 6 34.90 -6.42 19.49
CA THR A 6 34.22 -5.95 18.28
C THR A 6 32.72 -6.07 18.51
N GLN A 7 32.10 -4.97 18.94
CA GLN A 7 30.66 -4.82 19.11
C GLN A 7 30.14 -3.78 18.11
N ALA A 8 30.28 -4.07 16.82
CA ALA A 8 29.73 -3.26 15.74
C ALA A 8 29.12 -4.20 14.69
N GLY A 9 27.87 -4.62 14.89
CA GLY A 9 27.22 -5.50 13.92
C GLY A 9 25.77 -5.88 14.17
N ALA A 10 25.22 -5.70 15.37
CA ALA A 10 23.88 -6.22 15.70
C ALA A 10 22.75 -5.18 15.76
N ASP A 11 23.04 -3.87 15.83
CA ASP A 11 22.03 -2.88 16.24
C ASP A 11 21.41 -2.05 15.10
N TYR A 12 21.95 -2.11 13.87
CA TYR A 12 21.32 -1.39 12.74
C TYR A 12 19.98 -1.98 12.29
N GLY A 13 19.73 -3.27 12.57
CA GLY A 13 18.50 -3.96 12.17
C GLY A 13 17.30 -3.75 13.10
N SER A 14 17.51 -3.17 14.28
CA SER A 14 16.46 -3.01 15.31
C SER A 14 15.72 -1.67 15.19
N GLN A 15 16.37 -0.63 14.63
CA GLN A 15 15.91 0.75 14.72
C GLN A 15 14.75 1.12 13.76
N PHE A 16 14.46 0.26 12.78
CA PHE A 16 13.41 0.49 11.78
C PHE A 16 12.17 -0.40 11.95
N ARG A 17 12.06 -1.19 13.03
CA ARG A 17 10.75 -1.76 13.40
C ARG A 17 9.90 -0.63 13.96
N GLY A 18 9.26 0.12 13.06
CA GLY A 18 8.25 1.11 13.42
C GLY A 18 7.27 0.45 14.38
N GLN A 19 7.18 0.94 15.61
CA GLN A 19 6.21 0.43 16.56
C GLN A 19 4.81 0.79 16.03
N VAL A 20 3.97 -0.21 15.84
CA VAL A 20 2.57 0.00 15.47
C VAL A 20 1.87 0.60 16.68
N SER A 21 1.37 1.83 16.56
CA SER A 21 0.52 2.45 17.59
C SER A 21 -0.96 2.39 17.20
N ASP A 22 -1.87 2.63 18.15
CA ASP A 22 -3.31 2.68 17.87
C ASP A 22 -3.76 3.96 17.13
N GLU A 23 -2.83 4.88 16.87
CA GLU A 23 -3.08 6.10 16.12
C GLU A 23 -3.37 5.75 14.64
N ILE A 24 -4.59 6.01 14.19
CA ILE A 24 -4.94 5.91 12.77
C ILE A 24 -4.28 7.07 12.03
N LEU A 25 -3.37 6.74 11.12
CA LEU A 25 -2.66 7.74 10.31
C LEU A 25 -3.41 8.06 9.03
N ILE A 26 -3.96 7.04 8.38
CA ILE A 26 -4.71 7.16 7.12
C ILE A 26 -6.07 6.48 7.29
N THR A 27 -7.13 7.16 6.88
CA THR A 27 -8.47 6.57 6.73
C THR A 27 -8.90 6.72 5.28
N VAL A 28 -9.27 5.61 4.65
CA VAL A 28 -9.82 5.56 3.30
C VAL A 28 -11.24 5.06 3.38
N LYS A 29 -12.15 5.76 2.69
CA LYS A 29 -13.57 5.40 2.62
C LYS A 29 -14.03 5.41 1.16
N ASP A 30 -14.86 4.44 0.80
CA ASP A 30 -15.47 4.26 -0.52
C ASP A 30 -14.47 4.40 -1.67
N LEU A 31 -13.28 3.81 -1.55
CA LEU A 31 -12.25 3.90 -2.58
C LEU A 31 -12.77 3.26 -3.87
N LYS A 32 -12.75 4.02 -4.96
CA LYS A 32 -13.17 3.58 -6.29
C LYS A 32 -12.12 3.94 -7.32
N MET A 33 -11.84 3.00 -8.21
CA MET A 33 -10.96 3.18 -9.36
C MET A 33 -11.61 2.50 -10.56
N HIS A 34 -12.27 3.28 -11.41
CA HIS A 34 -13.02 2.80 -12.56
C HIS A 34 -12.40 3.36 -13.84
N PHE A 35 -12.11 2.49 -14.81
CA PHE A 35 -11.51 2.85 -16.08
C PHE A 35 -12.54 2.74 -17.20
N PRO A 36 -12.77 3.80 -18.00
CA PRO A 36 -13.78 3.77 -19.04
C PRO A 36 -13.35 2.87 -20.21
N ILE A 37 -14.29 2.05 -20.67
CA ILE A 37 -14.18 1.34 -21.95
C ILE A 37 -14.87 2.19 -23.01
N THR A 38 -14.17 2.50 -24.09
CA THR A 38 -14.68 3.29 -25.22
C THR A 38 -14.69 2.48 -26.52
N GLU A 39 -15.65 2.77 -27.38
CA GLU A 39 -15.78 2.16 -28.71
C GLU A 39 -15.95 3.23 -29.79
N GLY A 40 -15.58 2.92 -31.03
CA GLY A 40 -15.76 3.79 -32.21
C GLY A 40 -14.43 4.25 -32.82
N ILE A 41 -14.32 4.16 -34.14
CA ILE A 41 -13.06 4.42 -34.88
C ILE A 41 -12.89 5.92 -35.18
N ILE A 42 -13.98 6.64 -35.45
CA ILE A 42 -13.96 8.06 -35.82
C ILE A 42 -14.31 8.96 -34.62
N VAL A 43 -15.26 8.54 -33.79
CA VAL A 43 -15.64 9.24 -32.56
C VAL A 43 -15.75 8.19 -31.44
N PRO A 44 -14.91 8.28 -30.38
CA PRO A 44 -14.99 7.36 -29.27
C PRO A 44 -16.18 7.68 -28.37
N ARG A 45 -17.01 6.67 -28.08
CA ARG A 45 -18.12 6.74 -27.11
C ARG A 45 -17.85 5.81 -25.93
N LYS A 46 -18.14 6.26 -24.71
CA LYS A 46 -18.07 5.41 -23.51
C LYS A 46 -19.18 4.37 -23.55
N VAL A 47 -18.83 3.11 -23.35
CA VAL A 47 -19.79 1.98 -23.36
C VAL A 47 -19.86 1.24 -22.02
N ALA A 48 -18.79 1.24 -21.24
CA ALA A 48 -18.74 0.60 -19.92
C ALA A 48 -17.61 1.19 -19.07
N ASP A 49 -17.47 0.69 -17.84
CA ASP A 49 -16.32 0.90 -16.97
C ASP A 49 -15.77 -0.44 -16.49
N VAL A 50 -14.45 -0.64 -16.56
CA VAL A 50 -13.75 -1.67 -15.79
C VAL A 50 -13.59 -1.16 -14.38
N LYS A 51 -14.18 -1.87 -13.42
CA LYS A 51 -14.07 -1.53 -12.00
C LYS A 51 -12.84 -2.21 -11.40
N ALA A 52 -11.70 -1.52 -11.39
CA ALA A 52 -10.47 -2.04 -10.79
C ALA A 52 -10.52 -2.02 -9.24
N VAL A 53 -11.19 -1.03 -8.66
CA VAL A 53 -11.53 -0.98 -7.23
C VAL A 53 -12.96 -0.45 -7.09
N ASP A 54 -13.81 -1.08 -6.28
CA ASP A 54 -15.19 -0.66 -6.09
C ASP A 54 -15.62 -0.68 -4.62
N GLY A 55 -15.53 0.49 -3.96
CA GLY A 55 -16.10 0.72 -2.64
C GLY A 55 -15.33 0.06 -1.50
N VAL A 56 -14.01 0.21 -1.47
CA VAL A 56 -13.18 -0.36 -0.40
C VAL A 56 -12.94 0.66 0.73
N ASP A 57 -13.21 0.22 1.96
CA ASP A 57 -12.96 0.95 3.20
C ASP A 57 -11.78 0.32 3.95
N PHE A 58 -10.79 1.12 4.36
CA PHE A 58 -9.71 0.66 5.23
C PHE A 58 -9.02 1.82 5.93
N TYR A 59 -8.15 1.50 6.89
CA TYR A 59 -7.30 2.46 7.57
C TYR A 59 -5.90 1.88 7.75
N ILE A 60 -4.91 2.75 7.90
CA ILE A 60 -3.52 2.39 8.17
C ILE A 60 -3.12 3.09 9.47
N ARG A 61 -2.69 2.31 10.46
CA ARG A 61 -2.15 2.83 11.72
C ARG A 61 -0.72 3.32 11.55
N LYS A 62 -0.28 4.20 12.44
CA LYS A 62 1.11 4.65 12.45
C LYS A 62 2.05 3.49 12.74
N GLY A 63 3.08 3.35 11.89
CA GLY A 63 4.03 2.23 11.96
C GLY A 63 3.53 0.94 11.28
N GLU A 64 2.30 0.92 10.75
CA GLU A 64 1.76 -0.21 9.99
C GLU A 64 2.15 -0.10 8.51
N THR A 65 2.51 -1.24 7.90
CA THR A 65 2.76 -1.36 6.47
C THR A 65 1.60 -2.10 5.82
N LEU A 66 0.93 -1.48 4.84
CA LEU A 66 -0.10 -2.14 4.05
C LEU A 66 0.52 -2.74 2.78
N GLY A 67 0.46 -4.07 2.67
CA GLY A 67 0.82 -4.80 1.45
C GLY A 67 -0.42 -5.13 0.63
N LEU A 68 -0.47 -4.70 -0.63
CA LEU A 68 -1.50 -5.10 -1.58
C LEU A 68 -1.01 -6.33 -2.37
N VAL A 69 -1.82 -7.38 -2.43
CA VAL A 69 -1.54 -8.62 -3.17
C VAL A 69 -2.74 -9.02 -4.02
N GLY A 70 -2.49 -9.67 -5.15
CA GLY A 70 -3.53 -10.15 -6.04
C GLY A 70 -2.97 -11.08 -7.12
N GLU A 71 -3.85 -11.90 -7.69
CA GLU A 71 -3.62 -12.53 -8.99
C GLU A 71 -3.47 -11.43 -10.06
N SER A 72 -2.83 -11.73 -11.20
CA SER A 72 -2.84 -10.79 -12.33
C SER A 72 -4.29 -10.47 -12.68
N GLY A 73 -4.64 -9.19 -12.59
CA GLY A 73 -6.02 -8.69 -12.75
C GLY A 73 -6.71 -9.15 -14.01
#